data_AF-R6A7Q7-F1
#
_entry.id   AF-R6A7Q7-F1
#
_cell.length_a   1.000
_cell.length_b   1.000
_cell.length_c   1.000
_cell.angle_alpha   90.00
_cell.angle_beta   90.00
_cell.angle_gamma   90.00
#
_symmetry.space_group_name_H-M   'P 1'
#
loop_
_entity.id
_entity.type
_entity.pdbx_description
1 polymer ?
#
loop_
_entity_poly.entity_id
_entity_poly.type
_entity_poly.pdbx_seq_one_letter_code
_entity_poly.pdbx_strand_id
1 'polypeptide(L)'
;MIGTPPNVIVTGALTTAGLPTFGFFEFAAIGIPLSLVITVYTLFIGRHMIAAKSAGAMDEEALKAAKEEAGGGGDAPKSKTKMWISGLILIGVVLCMALNLKTVPLHTAAVTGAILCVITGCLKEKEAYAGIDWVTIFLFAGMLSVASAMEKTGAGKMIADTVVSMMGSNPNPYVLTGVLFLISNVLTQFMSNTASAALLAPIGISIAQSIGADPKPVLMALGIAASCAFATPMATPPNTLVLGPGNFSFNDYAKVGVPMCVISLIVCLVVIPIVWPFGM
;
A
#
# COMPACT_ATOMS: atom_id res chain seq x y z
N MET A 1 -0.98 3.45 7.44
CA MET A 1 -0.78 2.00 7.66
C MET A 1 -2.03 1.23 7.30
N ILE A 2 -3.20 1.61 7.83
CA ILE A 2 -4.49 1.02 7.43
C ILE A 2 -4.97 1.70 6.14
N GLY A 3 -5.41 0.92 5.15
CA GLY A 3 -5.95 1.43 3.88
C GLY A 3 -5.58 0.56 2.66
N THR A 4 -4.40 -0.05 2.66
CA THR A 4 -3.98 -1.00 1.61
C THR A 4 -3.15 -2.15 2.20
N PRO A 5 -3.32 -3.40 1.74
CA PRO A 5 -2.53 -4.53 2.22
C PRO A 5 -0.99 -4.37 2.12
N PRO A 6 -0.41 -3.77 1.06
CA PRO A 6 1.04 -3.57 0.96
C PRO A 6 1.67 -2.87 2.16
N ASN A 7 0.98 -1.88 2.74
CA ASN A 7 1.48 -1.15 3.91
C ASN A 7 1.62 -2.05 5.13
N VAL A 8 0.66 -2.95 5.33
CA VAL A 8 0.71 -3.94 6.40
C VAL A 8 1.88 -4.89 6.12
N ILE A 9 1.99 -5.39 4.89
CA ILE A 9 3.03 -6.34 4.45
C ILE A 9 4.43 -5.81 4.74
N VAL A 10 4.77 -4.58 4.34
CA VAL A 10 6.09 -4.01 4.62
C VAL A 10 6.32 -3.78 6.12
N THR A 11 5.26 -3.41 6.86
CA THR A 11 5.34 -3.26 8.32
C THR A 11 5.64 -4.60 9.00
N GLY A 12 4.95 -5.66 8.63
CA GLY A 12 5.17 -6.97 9.24
C GLY A 12 6.45 -7.66 8.75
N ALA A 13 6.96 -7.32 7.56
CA ALA A 13 8.32 -7.71 7.15
C ALA A 13 9.38 -7.10 8.09
N LEU A 14 9.24 -5.81 8.45
CA LEU A 14 10.11 -5.18 9.47
C LEU A 14 9.96 -5.86 10.83
N THR A 15 8.73 -6.11 11.28
CA THR A 15 8.47 -6.84 12.54
C THR A 15 9.17 -8.20 12.55
N THR A 16 9.08 -8.93 11.44
CA THR A 16 9.69 -10.25 11.27
C THR A 16 11.20 -10.20 11.35
N ALA A 17 11.81 -9.16 10.78
CA ALA A 17 13.25 -8.92 10.85
C ALA A 17 13.72 -8.35 12.20
N GLY A 18 12.82 -8.17 13.17
CA GLY A 18 13.14 -7.56 14.47
C GLY A 18 13.49 -6.07 14.39
N LEU A 19 13.10 -5.39 13.30
CA LEU A 19 13.41 -4.00 13.03
C LEU A 19 12.31 -3.05 13.54
N PRO A 20 12.64 -1.79 13.84
CA PRO A 20 11.64 -0.77 14.17
C PRO A 20 10.57 -0.66 13.07
N THR A 21 9.31 -0.72 13.48
CA THR A 21 8.16 -0.69 12.57
C THR A 21 7.65 0.73 12.34
N PHE A 22 6.65 0.87 11.47
CA PHE A 22 5.98 2.13 11.21
C PHE A 22 4.87 2.38 12.25
N GLY A 23 4.83 3.59 12.79
CA GLY A 23 3.66 4.12 13.49
C GLY A 23 2.44 4.28 12.57
N PHE A 24 1.26 4.47 13.18
CA PHE A 24 0.00 4.55 12.44
C PHE A 24 -0.02 5.69 11.40
N PHE A 25 0.42 6.89 11.81
CA PHE A 25 0.46 8.10 10.97
C PHE A 25 1.74 8.27 10.14
N GLU A 26 2.72 7.38 10.28
CA GLU A 26 3.97 7.49 9.51
C GLU A 26 3.69 7.46 8.00
N PHE A 27 2.82 6.58 7.53
CA PHE A 27 2.40 6.55 6.13
C PHE A 27 1.69 7.83 5.66
N ALA A 28 1.07 8.61 6.56
CA ALA A 28 0.43 9.87 6.18
C ALA A 28 1.45 10.94 5.79
N ALA A 29 2.66 10.89 6.34
CA ALA A 29 3.73 11.83 6.03
C ALA A 29 4.16 11.78 4.55
N ILE A 30 4.08 10.60 3.91
CA ILE A 30 4.28 10.46 2.46
C ILE A 30 2.95 10.47 1.69
N GLY A 31 1.89 9.87 2.24
CA GLY A 31 0.61 9.71 1.58
C GLY A 31 -0.11 11.05 1.33
N ILE A 32 -0.05 12.00 2.26
CA ILE A 32 -0.70 13.31 2.10
C ILE A 32 0.01 14.11 0.98
N PRO A 33 1.33 14.35 1.01
CA PRO A 33 2.01 15.05 -0.09
C PRO A 33 1.80 14.36 -1.44
N LEU A 34 1.94 13.03 -1.49
CA LEU A 34 1.78 12.27 -2.73
C LEU A 34 0.36 12.39 -3.30
N SER A 35 -0.67 12.24 -2.46
CA SER A 35 -2.07 12.34 -2.91
C SER A 35 -2.41 13.75 -3.40
N LEU A 36 -1.88 14.80 -2.76
CA LEU A 36 -2.03 16.18 -3.22
C LEU A 36 -1.39 16.39 -4.60
N VAL A 37 -0.14 15.95 -4.78
CA VAL A 37 0.58 16.08 -6.05
C VAL A 37 -0.13 15.30 -7.16
N ILE A 38 -0.56 14.06 -6.89
CA ILE A 38 -1.32 13.25 -7.85
C ILE A 38 -2.64 13.93 -8.20
N THR A 39 -3.36 14.45 -7.22
CA THR A 39 -4.65 15.12 -7.45
C THR A 39 -4.47 16.36 -8.32
N VAL A 40 -3.46 17.19 -8.03
CA VAL A 40 -3.11 18.35 -8.88
C VAL A 40 -2.74 17.89 -10.30
N TYR A 41 -1.88 16.88 -10.45
CA TYR A 41 -1.55 16.33 -11.77
C TYR A 41 -2.79 15.87 -12.53
N THR A 42 -3.68 15.11 -11.90
CA THR A 42 -4.87 14.57 -12.55
C THR A 42 -5.83 15.69 -12.96
N LEU A 43 -6.04 16.69 -12.10
CA LEU A 43 -6.94 17.81 -12.37
C LEU A 43 -6.44 18.77 -13.46
N PHE A 44 -5.13 18.99 -13.57
CA PHE A 44 -4.57 20.00 -14.48
C PHE A 44 -3.90 19.42 -15.72
N ILE A 45 -3.35 18.22 -15.66
CA ILE A 45 -2.59 17.61 -16.76
C ILE A 45 -3.29 16.34 -17.24
N GLY A 46 -3.51 15.38 -16.35
CA GLY A 46 -4.07 14.06 -16.68
C GLY A 46 -5.41 14.15 -17.42
N ARG A 47 -6.33 15.02 -16.97
CA ARG A 47 -7.63 15.20 -17.65
C ARG A 47 -7.52 15.66 -19.11
N HIS A 48 -6.46 16.38 -19.48
CA HIS A 48 -6.28 16.88 -20.84
C HIS A 48 -5.58 15.86 -21.74
N MET A 49 -4.95 14.83 -21.16
CA MET A 49 -4.29 13.75 -21.90
C MET A 49 -5.28 12.67 -22.38
N ILE A 50 -6.48 12.65 -21.81
CA ILE A 50 -7.57 11.75 -22.18
C ILE A 50 -8.38 12.38 -23.32
N ALA A 51 -8.68 11.60 -24.35
CA ALA A 51 -9.46 12.08 -25.49
C ALA A 51 -10.87 12.52 -25.06
N ALA A 52 -11.40 13.61 -25.65
CA ALA A 52 -12.70 14.20 -25.34
C ALA A 52 -13.93 13.25 -25.49
N LYS A 53 -13.73 11.99 -25.91
CA LYS A 53 -14.76 10.95 -26.05
C LYS A 53 -15.10 10.23 -24.74
N SER A 54 -14.37 10.47 -23.64
CA SER A 54 -14.49 9.71 -22.38
C SER A 54 -15.56 10.21 -21.39
N ALA A 55 -16.47 11.09 -21.79
CA ALA A 55 -17.58 11.54 -20.93
C ALA A 55 -18.82 10.63 -21.08
N GLY A 56 -18.63 9.32 -21.01
CA GLY A 56 -19.75 8.38 -20.86
C GLY A 56 -20.35 8.52 -19.47
N ALA A 57 -21.68 8.59 -19.37
CA ALA A 57 -22.34 8.46 -18.07
C ALA A 57 -21.99 7.08 -17.50
N MET A 58 -21.55 7.01 -16.23
CA MET A 58 -21.40 5.72 -15.57
C MET A 58 -22.77 5.04 -15.54
N ASP A 59 -22.87 3.89 -16.19
CA ASP A 59 -24.09 3.10 -16.15
C ASP A 59 -24.33 2.53 -14.74
N GLU A 60 -25.54 2.06 -14.52
CA GLU A 60 -26.00 1.58 -13.22
C GLU A 60 -25.20 0.35 -12.76
N GLU A 61 -24.67 -0.43 -13.70
CA GLU A 61 -23.84 -1.62 -13.45
C GLU A 61 -22.46 -1.23 -12.91
N ALA A 62 -21.80 -0.24 -13.50
CA ALA A 62 -20.54 0.29 -12.99
C ALA A 62 -20.69 0.99 -11.65
N LEU A 63 -21.79 1.72 -11.44
CA LEU A 63 -22.10 2.32 -10.15
C LEU A 63 -22.33 1.26 -9.06
N LYS A 64 -22.94 0.13 -9.43
CA LYS A 64 -23.14 -1.00 -8.51
C LYS A 64 -21.82 -1.69 -8.19
N ALA A 65 -21.00 -1.99 -9.19
CA ALA A 65 -19.69 -2.60 -8.99
C ALA A 65 -18.79 -1.69 -8.14
N ALA A 66 -18.82 -0.36 -8.35
CA ALA A 66 -18.01 0.58 -7.56
C ALA A 66 -18.45 0.60 -6.09
N LYS A 67 -19.76 0.50 -5.84
CA LYS A 67 -20.32 0.40 -4.50
C LYS A 67 -19.94 -0.92 -3.83
N GLU A 68 -19.96 -2.03 -4.54
CA GLU A 68 -19.52 -3.33 -4.03
C GLU A 68 -18.02 -3.31 -3.68
N GLU A 69 -17.16 -2.76 -4.54
CA GLU A 69 -15.73 -2.60 -4.28
C GLU A 69 -15.43 -1.64 -3.11
N ALA A 70 -16.20 -0.56 -2.97
CA ALA A 70 -16.10 0.35 -1.83
C ALA A 70 -16.57 -0.27 -0.50
N GLY A 71 -16.92 -1.56 -0.47
CA GLY A 71 -17.47 -2.25 0.69
C GLY A 71 -18.91 -1.86 1.01
N GLY A 72 -19.59 -1.14 0.11
CA GLY A 72 -21.01 -0.78 0.16
C GLY A 72 -21.93 -1.89 -0.33
N GLY A 73 -21.51 -3.16 -0.22
CA GLY A 73 -22.28 -4.33 -0.58
C GLY A 73 -23.40 -4.59 0.42
N GLY A 74 -24.48 -3.81 0.34
CA GLY A 74 -25.71 -4.16 1.05
C GLY A 74 -26.74 -3.04 1.05
N ASP A 75 -27.96 -3.39 0.65
CA ASP A 75 -29.20 -2.64 0.89
C ASP A 75 -29.59 -2.68 2.39
N ALA A 76 -28.58 -2.58 3.27
CA ALA A 76 -28.75 -2.72 4.71
C ALA A 76 -29.50 -1.47 5.24
N PRO A 77 -30.59 -1.65 6.01
CA PRO A 77 -31.31 -0.52 6.57
C PRO A 77 -30.36 0.32 7.44
N LYS A 78 -30.09 1.55 6.99
CA LYS A 78 -29.18 2.49 7.65
C LYS A 78 -29.78 2.98 8.95
N SER A 79 -29.64 2.20 10.01
CA SER A 79 -29.99 2.64 11.36
C SER A 79 -29.06 3.79 11.75
N LYS A 80 -29.64 4.99 11.93
CA LYS A 80 -28.89 6.19 12.37
C LYS A 80 -28.12 5.92 13.67
N THR A 81 -28.70 5.13 14.57
CA THR A 81 -28.07 4.74 15.84
C THR A 81 -26.81 3.90 15.61
N LYS A 82 -26.88 2.88 14.76
CA LYS A 82 -25.70 2.03 14.45
C LYS A 82 -24.61 2.80 13.71
N MET A 83 -24.99 3.74 12.86
CA MET A 83 -24.04 4.63 12.17
C MET A 83 -23.27 5.54 13.14
N TRP A 84 -23.95 6.09 14.15
CA TRP A 84 -23.27 6.87 15.19
C TRP A 84 -22.38 6.01 16.10
N ILE A 85 -22.86 4.82 16.49
CA ILE A 85 -22.07 3.89 17.32
C ILE A 85 -20.79 3.47 16.57
N SER A 86 -20.90 3.05 15.31
CA SER A 86 -19.72 2.67 14.51
C SER A 86 -18.78 3.85 14.29
N GLY A 87 -19.32 5.05 14.06
CA GLY A 87 -18.53 6.28 13.95
C GLY A 87 -17.76 6.61 15.22
N LEU A 88 -18.38 6.49 16.39
CA LEU A 88 -17.72 6.72 17.68
C LEU A 88 -16.66 5.67 17.97
N ILE A 89 -16.91 4.39 17.67
CA ILE A 89 -15.92 3.33 17.79
C ILE A 89 -14.72 3.63 16.89
N LEU A 90 -14.96 3.99 15.62
CA LEU A 90 -13.90 4.34 14.68
C LEU A 90 -13.06 5.51 15.18
N ILE A 91 -13.70 6.59 15.64
CA ILE A 91 -12.99 7.76 16.21
C ILE A 91 -12.16 7.33 17.42
N GLY A 92 -12.72 6.55 18.33
CA GLY A 92 -12.01 6.06 19.52
C GLY A 92 -10.78 5.23 19.17
N VAL A 93 -10.90 4.31 18.20
CA VAL A 93 -9.78 3.48 17.72
C VAL A 93 -8.71 4.35 17.07
N VAL A 94 -9.10 5.27 16.18
CA VAL A 94 -8.15 6.18 15.50
C VAL A 94 -7.43 7.06 16.50
N LEU A 95 -8.12 7.63 17.49
CA LEU A 95 -7.50 8.43 18.55
C LEU A 95 -6.53 7.60 19.40
N CYS A 96 -6.90 6.38 19.77
CA CYS A 96 -6.01 5.48 20.50
C CYS A 96 -4.73 5.17 19.71
N MET A 97 -4.86 4.89 18.41
CA MET A 97 -3.72 4.69 17.50
C MET A 97 -2.91 5.97 17.28
N ALA A 98 -3.55 7.15 17.27
CA ALA A 98 -2.92 8.45 17.10
C ALA A 98 -2.04 8.85 18.27
N LEU A 99 -2.57 8.67 19.48
CA LEU A 99 -1.89 9.06 20.71
C LEU A 99 -0.72 8.15 21.05
N ASN A 100 -0.55 7.04 20.31
CA ASN A 100 0.54 6.07 20.43
C ASN A 100 0.84 5.77 21.91
N LEU A 101 -0.23 5.50 22.66
CA LEU A 101 -0.13 5.20 24.08
C LEU A 101 0.72 3.95 24.21
N LYS A 102 1.89 4.07 24.84
CA LYS A 102 2.85 2.94 25.00
C LYS A 102 2.22 1.69 25.60
N THR A 103 1.11 1.84 26.30
CA THR A 103 0.31 0.78 26.92
C THR A 103 -0.64 0.04 25.97
N VAL A 104 -0.93 0.56 24.77
CA VAL A 104 -1.89 -0.04 23.83
C VAL A 104 -1.25 -0.23 22.44
N PRO A 105 -0.73 -1.43 22.12
CA PRO A 105 -0.23 -1.72 20.79
C PRO A 105 -1.31 -1.56 19.70
N LEU A 106 -0.92 -1.15 18.50
CA LEU A 106 -1.85 -0.86 17.38
C LEU A 106 -2.80 -2.03 17.07
N HIS A 107 -2.31 -3.27 17.13
CA HIS A 107 -3.12 -4.46 16.89
C HIS A 107 -4.19 -4.67 17.97
N THR A 108 -3.90 -4.34 19.23
CA THR A 108 -4.89 -4.46 20.31
C THR A 108 -6.03 -3.45 20.13
N ALA A 109 -5.71 -2.19 19.80
CA ALA A 109 -6.72 -1.18 19.51
C ALA A 109 -7.63 -1.58 18.33
N ALA A 110 -7.05 -2.14 17.26
CA ALA A 110 -7.80 -2.62 16.10
C ALA A 110 -8.77 -3.76 16.47
N VAL A 111 -8.28 -4.78 17.19
CA VAL A 111 -9.09 -5.94 17.59
C VAL A 111 -10.19 -5.54 18.56
N THR A 112 -9.92 -4.66 19.53
CA THR A 112 -10.94 -4.14 20.44
C THR A 112 -12.04 -3.40 19.67
N GLY A 113 -11.68 -2.56 18.71
CA GLY A 113 -12.66 -1.87 17.86
C GLY A 113 -13.54 -2.85 17.07
N ALA A 114 -12.95 -3.87 16.45
CA ALA A 114 -13.68 -4.90 15.72
C ALA A 114 -14.65 -5.68 16.63
N ILE A 115 -14.21 -6.07 17.82
CA ILE A 115 -15.05 -6.76 18.82
C ILE A 115 -16.21 -5.87 19.25
N LEU A 116 -15.98 -4.58 19.52
CA LEU A 116 -17.04 -3.63 19.88
C LEU A 116 -18.07 -3.48 18.75
N CYS A 117 -17.64 -3.45 17.48
CA CYS A 117 -18.56 -3.42 16.34
C CYS A 117 -19.45 -4.67 16.26
N VAL A 118 -18.93 -5.84 16.60
CA VAL A 118 -19.71 -7.09 16.64
C VAL A 118 -20.68 -7.10 17.83
N ILE A 119 -20.21 -6.78 19.04
CA ILE A 119 -21.04 -6.77 20.26
C ILE A 119 -22.18 -5.74 20.16
N THR A 120 -21.91 -4.56 19.59
CA THR A 120 -22.94 -3.52 19.38
C THR A 120 -23.89 -3.84 18.23
N GLY A 121 -23.68 -4.95 17.51
CA GLY A 121 -24.48 -5.35 16.36
C GLY A 121 -24.36 -4.40 15.17
N CYS A 122 -23.29 -3.59 15.12
CA CYS A 122 -22.95 -2.78 13.94
C CYS A 122 -22.49 -3.66 12.77
N LEU A 123 -21.94 -4.83 13.08
CA LEU A 123 -21.40 -5.76 12.10
C LEU A 123 -21.86 -7.18 12.43
N LYS A 124 -22.43 -7.90 11.45
CA LYS A 124 -22.87 -9.30 11.64
C LYS A 124 -21.65 -10.22 11.64
N GLU A 125 -21.75 -11.36 12.31
CA GLU A 125 -20.66 -12.36 12.37
C GLU A 125 -20.12 -12.72 10.98
N LYS A 126 -21.00 -13.00 10.01
CA LYS A 126 -20.59 -13.32 8.63
C LYS A 126 -19.84 -12.18 7.95
N GLU A 127 -20.24 -10.94 8.20
CA GLU A 127 -19.55 -9.75 7.69
C GLU A 127 -18.17 -9.59 8.36
N ALA A 128 -18.06 -9.96 9.64
CA ALA A 128 -16.79 -9.92 10.38
C ALA A 128 -15.78 -10.90 9.79
N TYR A 129 -16.23 -12.14 9.56
CA TYR A 129 -15.39 -13.16 8.93
C TYR A 129 -15.05 -12.82 7.49
N ALA A 130 -15.98 -12.26 6.72
CA ALA A 130 -15.73 -11.80 5.35
C ALA A 130 -14.75 -10.63 5.28
N GLY A 131 -14.68 -9.80 6.32
CA GLY A 131 -13.71 -8.70 6.42
C GLY A 131 -12.27 -9.13 6.71
N ILE A 132 -12.03 -10.41 7.01
CA ILE A 132 -10.67 -10.94 7.23
C ILE A 132 -9.99 -11.17 5.88
N ASP A 133 -8.88 -10.47 5.66
CA ASP A 133 -8.01 -10.73 4.51
C ASP A 133 -7.09 -11.94 4.79
N TRP A 134 -7.59 -13.12 4.43
CA TRP A 134 -6.85 -14.37 4.54
C TRP A 134 -5.56 -14.39 3.70
N VAL A 135 -5.55 -13.73 2.54
CA VAL A 135 -4.37 -13.68 1.67
C VAL A 135 -3.23 -12.97 2.38
N THR A 136 -3.50 -11.84 3.03
CA THR A 136 -2.50 -11.12 3.82
C THR A 136 -1.96 -11.96 4.97
N ILE A 137 -2.82 -12.69 5.70
CA ILE A 137 -2.38 -13.58 6.80
C ILE A 137 -1.42 -14.67 6.28
N PHE A 138 -1.78 -15.36 5.20
CA PHE A 138 -0.93 -16.40 4.61
C PHE A 138 0.37 -15.83 4.03
N LEU A 139 0.34 -14.63 3.46
CA LEU A 139 1.56 -13.96 2.98
C LEU A 139 2.50 -13.61 4.13
N PHE A 140 2.01 -13.21 5.31
CA PHE A 140 2.86 -13.03 6.49
C PHE A 140 3.53 -14.33 6.93
N ALA A 141 2.77 -15.42 7.01
CA ALA A 141 3.31 -16.73 7.34
C ALA A 141 4.36 -17.19 6.31
N GLY A 142 4.12 -16.91 5.02
CA GLY A 142 5.06 -17.17 3.93
C GLY A 142 6.33 -16.33 4.04
N MET A 143 6.21 -15.02 4.30
CA MET A 143 7.34 -14.12 4.45
C MET A 143 8.26 -14.51 5.60
N LEU A 144 7.71 -14.98 6.73
CA LEU A 144 8.50 -15.55 7.83
C LEU A 144 9.37 -16.72 7.37
N SER A 145 8.80 -17.60 6.55
CA SER A 145 9.48 -18.76 6.00
C SER A 145 10.55 -18.37 4.98
N VAL A 146 10.24 -17.44 4.08
CA VAL A 146 11.16 -16.93 3.05
C VAL A 146 12.32 -16.17 3.68
N ALA A 147 12.05 -15.27 4.64
CA ALA A 147 13.09 -14.53 5.34
C ALA A 147 14.07 -15.47 6.06
N SER A 148 13.56 -16.47 6.79
CA SER A 148 14.40 -17.46 7.46
C SER A 148 15.19 -18.33 6.46
N ALA A 149 14.59 -18.70 5.33
CA ALA A 149 15.28 -19.44 4.29
C ALA A 149 16.40 -18.60 3.64
N MET A 150 16.15 -17.32 3.38
CA MET A 150 17.15 -16.40 2.81
C MET A 150 18.34 -16.17 3.74
N GLU A 151 18.08 -16.08 5.05
CA GLU A 151 19.12 -15.96 6.08
C GLU A 151 19.97 -17.23 6.16
N LYS A 152 19.32 -18.41 6.29
CA LYS A 152 20.02 -19.70 6.42
C LYS A 152 20.81 -20.11 5.17
N THR A 153 20.30 -19.79 3.99
CA THR A 153 20.96 -20.14 2.71
C THR A 153 22.00 -19.11 2.28
N GLY A 154 22.00 -17.92 2.87
CA GLY A 154 22.81 -16.79 2.41
C GLY A 154 22.31 -16.18 1.09
N ALA A 155 21.13 -16.58 0.59
CA ALA A 155 20.57 -16.04 -0.65
C ALA A 155 20.35 -14.53 -0.58
N GLY A 156 19.92 -14.00 0.57
CA GLY A 156 19.77 -12.56 0.78
C GLY A 156 21.09 -11.81 0.60
N LYS A 157 22.18 -12.37 1.12
CA LYS A 157 23.53 -11.83 0.94
C LYS A 157 23.98 -11.89 -0.52
N MET A 158 23.75 -13.01 -1.22
CA MET A 158 24.08 -13.14 -2.64
C MET A 158 23.36 -12.10 -3.51
N ILE A 159 22.06 -11.88 -3.27
CA ILE A 159 21.28 -10.87 -3.97
C ILE A 159 21.85 -9.48 -3.67
N ALA A 160 22.13 -9.19 -2.40
CA ALA A 160 22.72 -7.92 -1.99
C ALA A 160 24.09 -7.69 -2.64
N ASP A 161 25.01 -8.66 -2.58
CA ASP A 161 26.34 -8.56 -3.18
C ASP A 161 26.26 -8.33 -4.69
N THR A 162 25.32 -9.00 -5.37
CA THR A 162 25.06 -8.79 -6.80
C THR A 162 24.59 -7.36 -7.07
N VAL A 163 23.60 -6.88 -6.32
CA VAL A 163 23.07 -5.51 -6.49
C VAL A 163 24.14 -4.46 -6.15
N VAL A 164 24.92 -4.68 -5.09
CA VAL A 164 26.04 -3.80 -4.71
C VAL A 164 27.12 -3.78 -5.79
N SER A 165 27.46 -4.94 -6.36
CA SER A 165 28.42 -5.01 -7.47
C SER A 165 27.97 -4.22 -8.70
N MET A 166 26.66 -4.18 -8.96
CA MET A 166 26.06 -3.36 -10.03
C MET A 166 26.02 -1.87 -9.67
N MET A 167 25.93 -1.52 -8.38
CA MET A 167 25.97 -0.13 -7.90
C MET A 167 27.39 0.46 -7.83
N GLY A 168 28.43 -0.37 -7.94
CA GLY A 168 29.83 0.06 -7.94
C GLY A 168 30.39 0.39 -6.55
N SER A 169 31.47 1.18 -6.51
CA SER A 169 32.26 1.44 -5.31
C SER A 169 31.60 2.34 -4.26
N ASN A 170 30.51 3.03 -4.60
CA ASN A 170 29.76 3.90 -3.67
C ASN A 170 28.26 3.55 -3.71
N PRO A 171 27.84 2.46 -3.02
CA PRO A 171 26.43 2.08 -2.96
C PRO A 171 25.61 3.22 -2.35
N ASN A 172 24.67 3.76 -3.13
CA ASN A 172 23.84 4.89 -2.72
C ASN A 172 22.42 4.41 -2.33
N PRO A 173 21.98 4.57 -1.07
CA PRO A 173 20.66 4.15 -0.62
C PRO A 173 19.48 4.76 -1.39
N TYR A 174 19.66 5.96 -1.97
CA TYR A 174 18.66 6.59 -2.83
C TYR A 174 18.48 5.82 -4.14
N VAL A 175 19.58 5.35 -4.73
CA VAL A 175 19.54 4.55 -5.97
C VAL A 175 18.89 3.19 -5.70
N LEU A 176 19.26 2.54 -4.58
CA LEU A 176 18.62 1.29 -4.14
C LEU A 176 17.10 1.47 -4.01
N THR A 177 16.69 2.52 -3.31
CA THR A 177 15.27 2.83 -3.08
C THR A 177 14.54 3.06 -4.41
N GLY A 178 15.14 3.82 -5.33
CA GLY A 178 14.56 4.09 -6.64
C GLY A 178 14.44 2.84 -7.51
N VAL A 179 15.46 1.97 -7.52
CA VAL A 179 15.43 0.71 -8.27
C VAL A 179 14.37 -0.23 -7.71
N LEU A 180 14.31 -0.43 -6.40
CA LEU A 180 13.30 -1.28 -5.77
C LEU A 180 11.89 -0.73 -5.94
N PHE A 181 11.73 0.60 -5.89
CA PHE A 181 10.47 1.27 -6.24
C PHE A 181 10.07 0.93 -7.67
N LEU A 182 10.96 1.09 -8.64
CA LEU A 182 10.67 0.82 -10.06
C LEU A 182 10.30 -0.65 -10.29
N ILE A 183 11.05 -1.59 -9.70
CA ILE A 183 10.74 -3.01 -9.81
C ILE A 183 9.36 -3.30 -9.23
N SER A 184 9.06 -2.81 -8.03
CA SER A 184 7.74 -2.98 -7.42
C SER A 184 6.63 -2.35 -8.26
N ASN A 185 6.87 -1.15 -8.78
CA ASN A 185 5.91 -0.43 -9.60
C ASN A 185 5.60 -1.14 -10.93
N VAL A 186 6.59 -1.78 -11.55
CA VAL A 186 6.41 -2.59 -12.75
C VAL A 186 5.67 -3.88 -12.42
N LEU A 187 6.12 -4.61 -11.39
CA LEU A 187 5.50 -5.87 -10.99
C LEU A 187 4.01 -5.67 -10.65
N THR A 188 3.68 -4.62 -9.91
CA THR A 188 2.30 -4.34 -9.49
C THR A 188 1.35 -4.00 -10.64
N GLN A 189 1.85 -3.74 -11.86
CA GLN A 189 0.98 -3.60 -13.04
C GLN A 189 0.45 -4.95 -13.57
N PHE A 190 1.10 -6.05 -13.19
CA PHE A 190 0.84 -7.40 -13.72
C PHE A 190 0.46 -8.42 -12.64
N MET A 191 0.77 -8.13 -11.38
CA MET A 191 0.44 -8.98 -10.23
C MET A 191 -0.22 -8.15 -9.13
N SER A 192 -0.81 -8.81 -8.15
CA SER A 192 -1.45 -8.11 -7.03
C SER A 192 -0.44 -7.29 -6.22
N ASN A 193 -0.86 -6.10 -5.80
CA ASN A 193 -0.08 -5.17 -4.96
C ASN A 193 0.51 -5.88 -3.74
N THR A 194 -0.30 -6.71 -3.07
CA THR A 194 0.10 -7.46 -1.87
C THR A 194 1.22 -8.46 -2.16
N ALA A 195 1.15 -9.17 -3.29
CA ALA A 195 2.15 -10.16 -3.66
C ALA A 195 3.47 -9.50 -4.11
N SER A 196 3.41 -8.37 -4.83
CA SER A 196 4.61 -7.58 -5.16
C SER A 196 5.33 -7.12 -3.89
N ALA A 197 4.60 -6.56 -2.93
CA ALA A 197 5.15 -6.11 -1.66
C ALA A 197 5.75 -7.27 -0.85
N ALA A 198 5.05 -8.40 -0.78
CA ALA A 198 5.47 -9.55 0.02
C ALA A 198 6.76 -10.22 -0.52
N LEU A 199 6.92 -10.23 -1.85
CA LEU A 199 8.13 -10.74 -2.49
C LEU A 199 9.33 -9.82 -2.25
N LEU A 200 9.15 -8.51 -2.46
CA LEU A 200 10.26 -7.56 -2.49
C LEU A 200 10.67 -7.08 -1.09
N ALA A 201 9.78 -7.09 -0.09
CA ALA A 201 10.10 -6.62 1.26
C ALA A 201 11.31 -7.35 1.90
N PRO A 202 11.38 -8.69 1.96
CA PRO A 202 12.54 -9.37 2.54
C PRO A 202 13.83 -9.14 1.74
N ILE A 203 13.72 -8.97 0.42
CA ILE A 203 14.85 -8.63 -0.46
C ILE A 203 15.35 -7.22 -0.15
N GLY A 204 14.46 -6.24 -0.05
CA GLY A 204 14.78 -4.85 0.28
C GLY A 204 15.45 -4.72 1.64
N ILE A 205 14.99 -5.46 2.64
CA ILE A 205 15.64 -5.54 3.97
C ILE A 205 17.06 -6.05 3.82
N SER A 206 17.24 -7.19 3.14
CA SER A 206 18.56 -7.83 2.98
C SER A 206 19.56 -6.90 2.29
N ILE A 207 19.17 -6.23 1.20
CA ILE A 207 20.06 -5.34 0.46
C ILE A 207 20.39 -4.08 1.27
N ALA A 208 19.41 -3.46 1.92
CA ALA A 208 19.62 -2.27 2.73
C ALA A 208 20.59 -2.54 3.90
N GLN A 209 20.42 -3.66 4.61
CA GLN A 209 21.31 -4.06 5.70
C GLN A 209 22.73 -4.35 5.20
N SER A 210 22.90 -4.99 4.03
CA SER A 210 24.22 -5.28 3.47
C SER A 210 25.02 -4.03 3.09
N ILE A 211 24.35 -2.92 2.74
CA ILE A 211 25.01 -1.63 2.48
C ILE A 211 25.09 -0.73 3.72
N GLY A 212 24.65 -1.22 4.89
CA GLY A 212 24.64 -0.47 6.14
C GLY A 212 23.57 0.63 6.23
N ALA A 213 22.57 0.62 5.35
CA ALA A 213 21.48 1.60 5.36
C ALA A 213 20.28 1.09 6.18
N ASP A 214 19.52 2.02 6.79
CA ASP A 214 18.25 1.70 7.42
C ASP A 214 17.26 1.12 6.39
N PRO A 215 16.73 -0.10 6.58
CA PRO A 215 15.72 -0.69 5.72
C PRO A 215 14.36 0.04 5.73
N LYS A 216 14.06 0.78 6.79
CA LYS A 216 12.77 1.44 7.00
C LYS A 216 12.37 2.39 5.84
N PRO A 217 13.20 3.36 5.39
CA PRO A 217 12.89 4.18 4.22
C PRO A 217 12.72 3.38 2.92
N VAL A 218 13.53 2.34 2.70
CA VAL A 218 13.42 1.47 1.52
C VAL A 218 12.06 0.77 1.50
N LEU A 219 11.64 0.23 2.64
CA LEU A 219 10.36 -0.48 2.76
C LEU A 219 9.16 0.46 2.70
N MET A 220 9.28 1.70 3.18
CA MET A 220 8.26 2.73 2.97
C MET A 220 8.07 2.99 1.47
N ALA A 221 9.17 3.20 0.73
CA ALA A 221 9.09 3.43 -0.71
C ALA A 221 8.47 2.25 -1.45
N LEU A 222 8.83 1.02 -1.06
CA LEU A 222 8.30 -0.22 -1.62
C LEU A 222 6.80 -0.38 -1.37
N GLY A 223 6.33 -0.11 -0.15
CA GLY A 223 4.90 -0.16 0.19
C GLY A 223 4.06 0.82 -0.64
N ILE A 224 4.60 2.03 -0.85
CA ILE A 224 3.98 3.03 -1.73
C ILE A 224 4.04 2.59 -3.20
N ALA A 225 5.19 2.11 -3.68
CA ALA A 225 5.38 1.65 -5.06
C ALA A 225 4.41 0.54 -5.47
N ALA A 226 4.20 -0.42 -4.58
CA ALA A 226 3.24 -1.51 -4.74
C ALA A 226 1.79 -1.01 -4.81
N SER A 227 1.51 0.21 -4.34
CA SER A 227 0.19 0.83 -4.45
C SER A 227 0.06 1.74 -5.69
N CYS A 228 1.16 2.03 -6.40
CA CYS A 228 1.20 2.89 -7.59
C CYS A 228 0.80 2.13 -8.89
N ALA A 229 -0.32 1.41 -8.84
CA ALA A 229 -0.86 0.60 -9.91
C ALA A 229 -1.66 1.43 -10.95
N PHE A 230 -1.00 2.41 -11.61
CA PHE A 230 -1.70 3.40 -12.43
C PHE A 230 -1.66 3.15 -13.94
N ALA A 231 -0.68 2.38 -14.43
CA ALA A 231 -0.35 2.35 -15.86
C ALA A 231 -1.13 1.31 -16.66
N THR A 232 -1.78 0.34 -16.01
CA THR A 232 -2.56 -0.71 -16.68
C THR A 232 -3.94 -0.90 -16.05
N PRO A 233 -4.96 -1.26 -16.86
CA PRO A 233 -6.32 -1.49 -16.36
C PRO A 233 -6.44 -2.75 -15.51
N MET A 234 -5.61 -3.77 -15.80
CA MET A 234 -5.63 -5.06 -15.11
C MET A 234 -4.92 -5.05 -13.74
N ALA A 235 -4.23 -3.96 -13.41
CA ALA A 235 -3.43 -3.90 -12.18
C ALA A 235 -4.29 -3.96 -10.91
N THR A 236 -5.44 -3.26 -10.92
CA THR A 236 -6.36 -3.25 -9.77
C THR A 236 -7.82 -3.27 -10.22
N PRO A 237 -8.73 -3.84 -9.39
CA PRO A 237 -10.16 -3.85 -9.70
C PRO A 237 -10.77 -2.46 -10.01
N PRO A 238 -10.44 -1.37 -9.27
CA PRO A 238 -10.96 -0.03 -9.58
C PRO A 238 -10.59 0.48 -10.97
N ASN A 239 -9.40 0.13 -11.49
CA ASN A 239 -9.01 0.49 -12.86
C ASN A 239 -9.84 -0.27 -13.90
N THR A 240 -10.06 -1.57 -13.67
CA THR A 240 -10.91 -2.37 -14.57
C THR A 240 -12.34 -1.86 -14.56
N LEU A 241 -12.82 -1.43 -13.40
CA LEU A 241 -14.20 -0.97 -13.19
C LEU A 241 -14.57 0.27 -14.02
N VAL A 242 -13.64 1.20 -14.21
CA VAL A 242 -13.89 2.42 -14.99
C VAL A 242 -13.57 2.27 -16.49
N LEU A 243 -12.98 1.14 -16.91
CA LEU A 243 -12.55 0.91 -18.29
C LEU A 243 -13.71 1.00 -19.28
N GLY A 244 -14.79 0.24 -19.04
CA GLY A 244 -15.99 0.23 -19.88
C GLY A 244 -16.76 1.55 -19.83
N PRO A 245 -17.20 2.02 -18.65
CA PRO A 245 -18.01 3.23 -18.51
C PRO A 245 -17.30 4.51 -18.95
N GLY A 246 -15.99 4.60 -18.71
CA GLY A 246 -15.15 5.71 -19.16
C GLY A 246 -14.75 5.61 -20.63
N ASN A 247 -15.12 4.51 -21.31
CA ASN A 247 -14.71 4.17 -22.67
C ASN A 247 -13.19 4.36 -22.87
N PHE A 248 -12.42 3.93 -21.88
CA PHE A 248 -10.96 4.07 -21.87
C PHE A 248 -10.31 2.92 -22.63
N SER A 249 -9.25 3.24 -23.36
CA SER A 249 -8.37 2.22 -23.94
C SER A 249 -7.20 1.92 -23.01
N PHE A 250 -6.53 0.78 -23.23
CA PHE A 250 -5.28 0.44 -22.53
C PHE A 250 -4.21 1.55 -22.69
N ASN A 251 -4.19 2.21 -23.86
CA ASN A 251 -3.23 3.28 -24.13
C ASN A 251 -3.52 4.56 -23.32
N ASP A 252 -4.78 4.82 -22.97
CA ASP A 252 -5.13 5.97 -22.12
C ASP A 252 -4.59 5.77 -20.69
N TYR A 253 -4.66 4.53 -20.18
CA TYR A 253 -4.04 4.13 -18.92
C TYR A 253 -2.52 4.34 -18.93
N ALA A 254 -1.83 3.85 -19.96
CA ALA A 254 -0.38 4.01 -20.04
C ALA A 254 0.01 5.50 -20.15
N LYS A 255 -0.69 6.28 -20.98
CA LYS A 255 -0.42 7.71 -21.19
C LYS A 255 -0.53 8.54 -19.92
N VAL A 256 -1.57 8.32 -19.12
CA VAL A 256 -1.80 9.10 -17.90
C VAL A 256 -1.07 8.50 -16.71
N GLY A 257 -1.06 7.18 -16.60
CA GLY A 257 -0.55 6.42 -15.47
C GLY A 257 0.97 6.34 -15.40
N VAL A 258 1.69 6.21 -16.52
CA VAL A 258 3.16 6.18 -16.50
C VAL A 258 3.74 7.48 -15.94
N PRO A 259 3.31 8.69 -16.36
CA PRO A 259 3.73 9.92 -15.70
C PRO A 259 3.37 9.96 -14.21
N MET A 260 2.21 9.43 -13.79
CA MET A 260 1.87 9.33 -12.37
C MET A 260 2.84 8.44 -11.59
N CYS A 261 3.26 7.31 -12.17
CA CYS A 261 4.27 6.45 -11.56
C CYS A 261 5.62 7.20 -11.40
N VAL A 262 6.04 7.96 -12.42
CA VAL A 262 7.27 8.76 -12.37
C VAL A 262 7.17 9.87 -11.31
N ILE A 263 6.05 10.59 -11.25
CA ILE A 263 5.78 11.59 -10.22
C ILE A 263 5.85 10.94 -8.83
N SER A 264 5.25 9.76 -8.68
CA SER A 264 5.26 9.03 -7.41
C SER A 264 6.67 8.62 -6.99
N LEU A 265 7.48 8.14 -7.94
CA LEU A 265 8.90 7.85 -7.71
C LEU A 265 9.65 9.09 -7.23
N ILE A 266 9.51 10.22 -7.91
CA ILE A 266 10.21 11.47 -7.56
C ILE A 266 9.80 11.94 -6.16
N VAL A 267 8.49 11.97 -5.87
CA VAL A 267 7.98 12.37 -4.56
C VAL A 267 8.50 11.43 -3.48
N CYS A 268 8.51 10.11 -3.71
CA CYS A 268 9.06 9.14 -2.76
C CYS A 268 10.55 9.36 -2.52
N LEU A 269 11.36 9.54 -3.57
CA LEU A 269 12.80 9.77 -3.42
C LEU A 269 13.16 11.08 -2.72
N VAL A 270 12.27 12.07 -2.75
CA VAL A 270 12.47 13.35 -2.06
C VAL A 270 11.94 13.32 -0.63
N VAL A 271 10.69 12.90 -0.44
CA VAL A 271 9.99 13.02 0.86
C VAL A 271 10.43 11.94 1.84
N ILE A 272 10.63 10.70 1.38
CA ILE A 272 10.94 9.58 2.28
C ILE A 272 12.26 9.82 3.02
N PRO A 273 13.37 10.20 2.37
CA PRO A 273 14.65 10.41 3.07
C PRO A 273 14.65 11.60 4.02
N ILE A 274 13.75 12.58 3.81
CA ILE A 274 13.57 13.73 4.72
C ILE A 274 12.91 13.28 6.02
N VAL A 275 11.94 12.36 5.95
CA VAL A 275 11.19 11.87 7.12
C VAL A 275 11.90 10.69 7.79
N TRP A 276 12.49 9.80 6.99
CA TRP A 276 13.27 8.63 7.42
C TRP A 276 14.65 8.66 6.76
N PRO A 277 15.62 9.35 7.36
CA PRO A 277 16.98 9.39 6.82
C PRO A 277 17.57 7.98 6.83
N PHE A 278 18.34 7.64 5.79
CA PHE A 278 18.93 6.31 5.62
C PHE A 278 19.96 5.92 6.70
N GLY A 279 20.42 6.88 7.53
CA GLY A 279 21.32 6.63 8.66
C GLY A 279 22.54 5.80 8.27
N MET A 280 23.46 6.40 7.52
CA MET A 280 24.79 5.82 7.23
C MET A 280 25.82 6.29 8.25
#